data_AF-A0A7S1RRU7-F1
#
_entry.id   AF-A0A7S1RRU7-F1
#
_cell.length_a   1.000
_cell.length_b   1.000
_cell.length_c   1.000
_cell.angle_alpha   90.00
_cell.angle_beta   90.00
_cell.angle_gamma   90.00
#
_symmetry.space_group_name_H-M   'P 1'
#
loop_
_entity.id
_entity.type
_entity.pdbx_description
1 polymer ?
#
loop_
_entity_poly.entity_id
_entity_poly.type
_entity_poly.pdbx_seq_one_letter_code
_entity_poly.pdbx_strand_id
1 'polypeptide(L)'
;LRHLGAIDDTDPSGPRVIIPNYIYSPGNCLASSSFYAVCCIDECEELLDHLESSIGQPTATPEEIISLVSALPSASGNSTLPSSLVRRLHEVAEHHGGHVPLHGRLVGQWLHHARPRECPYPHTSGSTTPQRPEEWEVAVGQSTTATEDEMTRHIQAARKQSSPQPNCKDGGLCSSMWTMEEE
;
A
#
# COMPACT_ATOMS: atom_id res chain seq x y z
N LEU A 1 14.10 -3.43 -2.25
CA LEU A 1 12.91 -2.62 -1.92
C LEU A 1 12.04 -2.26 -3.14
N ARG A 2 12.57 -1.74 -4.25
CA ARG A 2 11.77 -1.49 -5.48
C ARG A 2 11.10 -2.75 -6.03
N HIS A 3 11.86 -3.86 -6.15
CA HIS A 3 11.30 -5.16 -6.55
C HIS A 3 10.17 -5.65 -5.64
N LEU A 4 10.17 -5.25 -4.35
CA LEU A 4 9.10 -5.60 -3.41
C LEU A 4 7.85 -4.70 -3.55
N GLY A 5 7.92 -3.63 -4.35
CA GLY A 5 6.87 -2.60 -4.35
C GLY A 5 6.80 -1.80 -3.04
N ALA A 6 7.88 -1.78 -2.26
CA ALA A 6 7.88 -1.18 -0.92
C ALA A 6 8.38 0.27 -0.88
N ILE A 7 8.68 0.89 -2.03
CA ILE A 7 9.14 2.28 -2.13
C ILE A 7 8.22 3.05 -3.08
N ASP A 8 7.81 4.24 -2.64
CA ASP A 8 7.28 5.31 -3.47
C ASP A 8 8.42 6.29 -3.77
N ASP A 9 8.91 6.28 -5.02
CA ASP A 9 9.94 7.19 -5.54
C ASP A 9 9.38 8.21 -6.54
N THR A 10 8.07 8.49 -6.46
CA THR A 10 7.40 9.58 -7.21
C THR A 10 8.10 10.92 -7.05
N ASP A 11 8.60 11.20 -5.85
CA ASP A 11 9.48 12.33 -5.56
C ASP A 11 10.93 11.83 -5.45
N PRO A 12 11.78 12.05 -6.47
CA PRO A 12 13.18 11.62 -6.44
C PRO A 12 13.99 12.26 -5.31
N SER A 13 13.53 13.40 -4.79
CA SER A 13 14.20 14.13 -3.70
C SER A 13 13.89 13.56 -2.31
N GLY A 14 12.85 12.73 -2.19
CA GLY A 14 12.39 12.19 -0.91
C GLY A 14 11.63 10.86 -1.07
N PRO A 15 12.31 9.75 -1.40
CA PRO A 15 11.66 8.45 -1.51
C PRO A 15 11.05 8.03 -0.19
N ARG A 16 9.84 7.46 -0.23
CA ARG A 16 9.09 7.02 0.95
C ARG A 16 8.92 5.51 0.94
N VAL A 17 8.84 4.92 2.13
CA VAL A 17 8.58 3.49 2.30
C VAL A 17 7.09 3.27 2.43
N ILE A 18 6.55 2.34 1.65
CA ILE A 18 5.19 1.83 1.78
C ILE A 18 5.24 0.72 2.83
N ILE A 19 4.90 1.08 4.07
CA ILE A 19 5.13 0.22 5.24
C ILE A 19 4.44 -1.15 5.11
N PRO A 20 3.15 -1.25 4.74
CA PRO A 20 2.49 -2.56 4.64
C PRO A 20 3.15 -3.45 3.56
N ASN A 21 3.50 -2.91 2.39
CA ASN A 21 4.22 -3.65 1.35
C ASN A 21 5.60 -4.16 1.82
N TYR A 22 6.26 -3.44 2.73
CA TYR A 22 7.48 -3.94 3.36
C TYR A 22 7.19 -5.06 4.37
N ILE A 23 6.32 -4.80 5.34
CA ILE A 23 6.02 -5.74 6.45
C ILE A 23 5.49 -7.06 5.92
N TYR A 24 4.59 -7.03 4.94
CA TYR A 24 3.98 -8.22 4.35
C TYR A 24 4.84 -8.88 3.27
N SER A 25 6.06 -8.37 3.02
CA SER A 25 6.95 -8.96 2.03
C SER A 25 7.53 -10.32 2.47
N PRO A 26 7.88 -11.22 1.52
CA PRO A 26 8.41 -12.54 1.85
C PRO A 26 9.67 -12.54 2.73
N GLY A 27 10.45 -11.45 2.73
CA GLY A 27 11.64 -11.32 3.58
C GLY A 27 11.35 -11.12 5.07
N ASN A 28 10.11 -10.74 5.43
CA ASN A 28 9.68 -10.58 6.82
C ASN A 28 8.85 -11.77 7.33
N CYS A 29 8.63 -12.79 6.50
CA CYS A 29 7.96 -14.01 6.93
C CYS A 29 8.94 -14.96 7.63
N LEU A 30 8.50 -15.60 8.71
CA LEU A 30 9.20 -16.71 9.33
C LEU A 30 9.02 -17.94 8.44
N ALA A 31 10.04 -18.24 7.64
CA ALA A 31 10.01 -19.39 6.74
C ALA A 31 10.17 -20.70 7.52
N SER A 32 9.05 -21.37 7.77
CA SER A 32 9.02 -22.72 8.31
C SER A 32 8.90 -23.73 7.16
N SER A 33 10.05 -24.18 6.64
CA SER A 33 10.20 -25.11 5.49
C SER A 33 10.00 -24.50 4.10
N SER A 34 10.25 -25.30 3.06
CA SER A 34 9.98 -24.96 1.65
C SER A 34 8.50 -25.02 1.27
N PHE A 35 7.62 -25.49 2.16
CA PHE A 35 6.21 -25.75 1.87
C PHE A 35 5.26 -24.71 2.44
N TYR A 36 5.66 -24.01 3.51
CA TYR A 36 4.82 -22.99 4.15
C TYR A 36 5.68 -21.88 4.76
N ALA A 37 5.12 -20.69 4.88
CA ALA A 37 5.74 -19.56 5.57
C ALA A 37 4.71 -18.94 6.50
N VAL A 38 5.18 -18.48 7.67
CA VAL A 38 4.33 -17.76 8.63
C VAL A 38 4.67 -16.28 8.52
N CYS A 39 3.76 -15.50 7.94
CA CYS A 39 3.92 -14.06 7.76
C CYS A 39 3.16 -13.29 8.85
N CYS A 40 3.44 -11.98 8.95
CA CYS A 40 2.58 -11.08 9.70
C CYS A 40 1.16 -11.08 9.10
N ILE A 41 0.16 -10.85 9.96
CA ILE A 41 -1.23 -10.71 9.53
C ILE A 41 -1.39 -9.45 8.67
N ASP A 42 -2.11 -9.58 7.55
CA ASP A 42 -2.53 -8.44 6.75
C ASP A 42 -3.79 -7.83 7.37
N GLU A 43 -3.66 -6.68 8.02
CA GLU A 43 -4.78 -6.00 8.69
C GLU A 43 -5.81 -5.50 7.66
N CYS A 44 -5.43 -5.34 6.39
CA CYS A 44 -6.34 -4.98 5.33
C CYS A 44 -7.29 -6.11 4.95
N GLU A 45 -6.89 -7.38 5.11
CA GLU A 45 -7.79 -8.51 4.87
C GLU A 45 -8.96 -8.49 5.85
N GLU A 46 -8.74 -8.15 7.13
CA GLU A 46 -9.83 -7.99 8.10
C GLU A 46 -10.83 -6.88 7.70
N LEU A 47 -10.31 -5.80 7.11
CA LEU A 47 -11.12 -4.71 6.57
C LEU A 47 -11.95 -5.15 5.36
N LEU A 48 -11.34 -5.90 4.44
CA LEU A 48 -12.03 -6.48 3.28
C LEU A 48 -13.08 -7.50 3.70
N ASP A 49 -12.76 -8.40 4.63
CA ASP A 49 -13.71 -9.38 5.19
C ASP A 49 -14.94 -8.69 5.80
N HIS A 50 -14.75 -7.55 6.47
CA HIS A 50 -15.86 -6.76 7.00
C HIS A 50 -16.74 -6.16 5.90
N LEU A 51 -16.12 -5.65 4.82
CA LEU A 51 -16.85 -5.13 3.66
C LEU A 51 -17.64 -6.26 2.98
N GLU A 52 -17.00 -7.39 2.71
CA GLU A 52 -17.62 -8.55 2.06
C GLU A 52 -18.78 -9.11 2.86
N SER A 53 -18.61 -9.31 4.17
CA SER A 53 -19.66 -9.82 5.05
C SER A 53 -20.84 -8.86 5.21
N SER A 54 -20.59 -7.55 5.19
CA SER A 54 -21.63 -6.53 5.33
C SER A 54 -22.39 -6.28 4.03
N ILE A 55 -21.70 -6.29 2.89
CA ILE A 55 -22.27 -5.99 1.56
C ILE A 55 -22.90 -7.26 0.96
N GLY A 56 -22.24 -8.41 1.08
CA GLY A 56 -22.72 -9.68 0.54
C GLY A 56 -22.78 -9.77 -0.99
N GLN A 57 -22.10 -8.86 -1.70
CA GLN A 57 -22.08 -8.75 -3.16
C GLN A 57 -20.69 -8.33 -3.65
N PRO A 58 -20.28 -8.70 -4.88
CA PRO A 58 -18.97 -8.34 -5.43
C PRO A 58 -18.82 -6.84 -5.78
N THR A 59 -19.92 -6.09 -5.76
CA THR A 59 -19.97 -4.66 -6.07
C THR A 59 -20.84 -3.92 -5.06
N ALA A 60 -20.52 -2.67 -4.75
CA ALA A 60 -21.31 -1.84 -3.82
C ALA A 60 -21.38 -0.38 -4.25
N THR A 61 -22.28 0.41 -3.65
CA THR A 61 -22.29 1.86 -3.86
C THR A 61 -21.14 2.53 -3.10
N PRO A 62 -20.61 3.68 -3.57
CA PRO A 62 -19.61 4.45 -2.83
C PRO A 62 -20.03 4.76 -1.39
N GLU A 63 -21.31 5.10 -1.18
CA GLU A 63 -21.87 5.48 0.11
C GLU A 63 -21.81 4.34 1.13
N GLU A 64 -22.12 3.11 0.69
CA GLU A 64 -22.04 1.91 1.53
C GLU A 64 -20.60 1.66 1.97
N ILE A 65 -19.64 1.69 1.04
CA ILE A 65 -18.21 1.48 1.33
C ILE A 65 -17.69 2.57 2.27
N ILE A 66 -17.99 3.84 1.99
CA ILE A 66 -17.57 4.97 2.84
C ILE A 66 -18.10 4.82 4.26
N SER A 67 -19.38 4.45 4.41
CA SER A 67 -20.02 4.24 5.70
C SER A 67 -19.32 3.13 6.49
N LEU A 68 -19.06 1.98 5.86
CA LEU A 68 -18.43 0.84 6.52
C LEU A 68 -16.97 1.12 6.91
N VAL A 69 -16.17 1.69 6.01
CA VAL A 69 -14.76 2.00 6.30
C VAL A 69 -14.62 3.09 7.37
N SER A 70 -15.55 4.04 7.42
CA SER A 70 -15.56 5.10 8.44
C SER A 70 -16.07 4.61 9.80
N ALA A 71 -16.85 3.52 9.84
CA ALA A 71 -17.35 2.94 11.09
C ALA A 71 -16.30 2.09 11.82
N LEU A 72 -15.34 1.54 11.07
CA LEU A 72 -14.29 0.70 11.66
C LEU A 72 -13.25 1.53 12.42
N PRO A 73 -12.74 1.02 13.55
CA PRO A 73 -11.56 1.60 14.20
C PRO A 73 -10.40 1.65 13.21
N SER A 74 -9.62 2.73 13.22
CA SER A 74 -8.33 2.78 12.53
C SER A 74 -7.20 2.80 13.55
N ALA A 75 -6.09 2.13 13.23
CA ALA A 75 -4.85 2.21 14.00
C ALA A 75 -4.33 3.65 14.12
N SER A 76 -4.74 4.54 13.20
CA SER A 76 -4.37 5.97 13.21
C SER A 76 -5.34 6.85 14.00
N GLY A 77 -6.45 6.30 14.52
CA GLY A 77 -7.42 7.00 15.37
C GLY A 77 -8.34 8.00 14.66
N ASN A 78 -8.18 8.22 13.36
CA ASN A 78 -9.07 9.06 12.55
C ASN A 78 -9.80 8.20 11.52
N SER A 79 -11.11 7.98 11.73
CA SER A 79 -11.96 7.27 10.78
C SER A 79 -12.62 8.20 9.74
N THR A 80 -12.30 9.50 9.76
CA THR A 80 -12.87 10.48 8.82
C THR A 80 -12.09 10.46 7.51
N LEU A 81 -12.77 10.17 6.42
CA LEU A 81 -12.19 10.17 5.08
C LEU A 81 -12.11 11.60 4.51
N PRO A 82 -10.96 12.03 3.95
CA PRO A 82 -10.85 13.27 3.20
C PRO A 82 -11.82 13.32 2.00
N SER A 83 -12.29 14.53 1.66
CA SER A 83 -13.19 14.76 0.51
C SER A 83 -12.60 14.27 -0.82
N SER A 84 -11.28 14.30 -0.95
CA SER A 84 -10.56 13.79 -2.12
C SER A 84 -10.67 12.27 -2.27
N LEU A 85 -10.67 11.50 -1.16
CA LEU A 85 -10.91 10.05 -1.20
C LEU A 85 -12.35 9.70 -1.53
N VAL A 86 -13.30 10.45 -0.96
CA VAL A 86 -14.72 10.30 -1.29
C VAL A 86 -14.93 10.52 -2.80
N ARG A 87 -14.39 11.60 -3.35
CA ARG A 87 -14.46 11.89 -4.79
C ARG A 87 -13.88 10.76 -5.64
N ARG A 88 -12.69 10.23 -5.29
CA ARG A 88 -12.08 9.14 -6.05
C ARG A 88 -12.92 7.87 -6.08
N LEU A 89 -13.59 7.54 -4.98
CA LEU A 89 -14.46 6.37 -4.94
C LEU A 89 -15.67 6.55 -5.87
N HIS A 90 -16.23 7.76 -5.95
CA HIS A 90 -17.26 8.08 -6.94
C HIS A 90 -16.76 7.99 -8.37
N GLU A 91 -15.52 8.42 -8.65
CA GLU A 91 -14.90 8.26 -9.99
C GLU A 91 -14.77 6.78 -10.38
N VAL A 92 -14.41 5.91 -9.44
CA VAL A 92 -14.39 4.45 -9.65
C VAL A 92 -15.80 3.94 -9.94
N ALA A 93 -16.81 4.38 -9.19
CA ALA A 93 -18.20 3.97 -9.44
C ALA A 93 -18.72 4.44 -10.80
N GLU A 94 -18.43 5.68 -11.19
CA GLU A 94 -18.83 6.23 -12.49
C GLU A 94 -18.26 5.40 -13.64
N HIS A 95 -17.03 4.92 -13.51
CA HIS A 95 -16.40 4.03 -14.49
C HIS A 95 -17.13 2.67 -14.63
N HIS A 96 -17.80 2.21 -13.57
CA HIS A 96 -18.40 0.88 -13.45
C HIS A 96 -19.94 0.91 -13.33
N GLY A 97 -20.60 1.89 -13.96
CA GLY A 97 -22.06 1.94 -14.01
C GLY A 97 -22.71 2.25 -12.65
N GLY A 98 -22.04 3.05 -11.83
CA GLY A 98 -22.52 3.53 -10.54
C GLY A 98 -22.18 2.64 -9.34
N HIS A 99 -21.44 1.55 -9.54
CA HIS A 99 -21.05 0.61 -8.48
C HIS A 99 -19.54 0.42 -8.46
N VAL A 100 -19.00 0.05 -7.31
CA VAL A 100 -17.57 -0.14 -7.08
C VAL A 100 -17.28 -1.64 -6.95
N PRO A 101 -16.47 -2.24 -7.83
CA PRO A 101 -16.03 -3.65 -7.70
C PRO A 101 -15.07 -3.82 -6.52
N LEU A 102 -15.45 -4.63 -5.51
CA LEU A 102 -14.72 -4.70 -4.24
C LEU A 102 -13.28 -5.23 -4.38
N HIS A 103 -13.07 -6.18 -5.30
CA HIS A 103 -11.78 -6.84 -5.51
C HIS A 103 -10.94 -6.22 -6.63
N GLY A 104 -11.27 -5.02 -7.10
CA GLY A 104 -10.50 -4.33 -8.12
C GLY A 104 -9.25 -3.65 -7.56
N ARG A 105 -8.21 -3.50 -8.40
CA ARG A 105 -6.97 -2.78 -8.04
C ARG A 105 -7.26 -1.37 -7.51
N LEU A 106 -8.23 -0.67 -8.12
CA LEU A 106 -8.61 0.70 -7.75
C LEU A 106 -9.19 0.80 -6.34
N VAL A 107 -9.94 -0.20 -5.88
CA VAL A 107 -10.45 -0.26 -4.52
C VAL A 107 -9.33 -0.56 -3.54
N GLY A 108 -8.44 -1.51 -3.85
CA GLY A 108 -7.24 -1.73 -3.04
C GLY A 108 -6.39 -0.47 -2.92
N GLN A 109 -6.27 0.31 -4.00
CA GLN A 109 -5.53 1.57 -3.98
C GLN A 109 -6.25 2.64 -3.14
N TRP A 110 -7.58 2.67 -3.20
CA TRP A 110 -8.38 3.55 -2.37
C TRP A 110 -8.24 3.18 -0.88
N LEU A 111 -8.31 1.90 -0.55
CA LEU A 111 -8.10 1.38 0.81
C LEU A 111 -6.70 1.69 1.32
N HIS A 112 -5.67 1.56 0.49
CA HIS A 112 -4.30 1.98 0.84
C HIS A 112 -4.25 3.45 1.28
N HIS A 113 -4.92 4.35 0.57
CA HIS A 113 -4.93 5.76 0.96
C HIS A 113 -5.86 6.07 2.15
N ALA A 114 -6.95 5.32 2.30
CA ALA A 114 -7.85 5.44 3.44
C ALA A 114 -7.22 4.90 4.74
N ARG A 115 -6.42 3.83 4.63
CA ARG A 115 -5.81 3.08 5.73
C ARG A 115 -4.32 2.79 5.44
N PRO A 116 -3.46 3.81 5.40
CA PRO A 116 -2.07 3.69 4.91
C PRO A 116 -1.12 2.85 5.77
N ARG A 117 -1.53 2.49 6.99
CA ARG A 117 -0.75 1.61 7.89
C ARG A 117 -1.23 0.17 7.87
N GLU A 118 -2.44 -0.07 7.39
CA GLU A 118 -3.11 -1.38 7.42
C GLU A 118 -3.08 -1.97 6.01
N CYS A 119 -3.36 -1.15 4.98
CA CYS A 119 -3.53 -1.62 3.61
C CYS A 119 -2.29 -1.45 2.73
N PRO A 120 -1.83 -2.52 2.03
CA PRO A 120 -0.76 -2.43 1.05
C PRO A 120 -1.20 -1.68 -0.21
N TYR A 121 -0.23 -1.04 -0.87
CA TYR A 121 -0.43 -0.42 -2.16
C TYR A 121 -0.45 -1.49 -3.27
N PRO A 122 -1.54 -1.62 -4.05
CA PRO A 122 -1.62 -2.61 -5.12
C PRO A 122 -0.96 -2.07 -6.39
N HIS A 123 0.26 -2.55 -6.65
CA HIS A 123 0.98 -2.27 -7.89
C HIS A 123 0.33 -2.99 -9.08
N THR A 124 0.53 -2.46 -10.28
CA THR A 124 0.09 -3.09 -11.53
C THR A 124 0.75 -4.45 -11.73
N SER A 125 0.08 -5.37 -12.41
CA SER A 125 0.55 -6.74 -12.55
C SER A 125 1.89 -6.78 -13.28
N GLY A 126 2.88 -7.49 -12.72
CA GLY A 126 4.23 -7.60 -13.29
C GLY A 126 5.13 -6.37 -13.11
N SER A 127 4.66 -5.29 -12.49
CA SER A 127 5.51 -4.13 -12.15
C SER A 127 6.43 -4.38 -10.95
N THR A 128 6.09 -5.38 -10.13
CA THR A 128 6.87 -5.79 -8.95
C THR A 128 7.12 -7.30 -8.98
N THR A 129 8.15 -7.73 -8.27
CA THR A 129 8.53 -9.14 -8.15
C THR A 129 8.96 -9.42 -6.71
N PRO A 130 8.01 -9.53 -5.76
CA PRO A 130 8.33 -9.86 -4.38
C PRO A 130 8.90 -11.27 -4.31
N GLN A 131 10.11 -11.39 -3.75
CA GLN A 131 10.85 -12.66 -3.65
C GLN A 131 11.50 -12.75 -2.27
N ARG A 132 11.90 -13.96 -1.87
CA ARG A 132 12.65 -14.13 -0.63
C ARG A 132 14.07 -13.56 -0.79
N PRO A 133 14.71 -13.10 0.31
CA PRO A 133 16.09 -12.61 0.27
C PRO A 133 17.04 -13.61 -0.41
N GLU A 134 17.00 -14.87 -0.01
CA GLU A 134 17.84 -15.95 -0.57
C GLU A 134 17.67 -16.11 -2.09
N GLU A 135 16.44 -16.06 -2.59
CA GLU A 135 16.12 -16.17 -4.03
C GLU A 135 16.65 -14.96 -4.80
N TRP A 136 16.50 -13.77 -4.21
CA TRP A 136 16.98 -12.52 -4.80
C TRP A 136 18.52 -12.49 -4.86
N GLU A 137 19.21 -12.95 -3.81
CA GLU A 137 20.67 -13.04 -3.79
C GLU A 137 21.19 -13.98 -4.88
N VAL A 138 20.53 -15.12 -5.09
CA VAL A 138 20.87 -16.06 -6.16
C VAL A 138 20.62 -15.47 -7.55
N ALA A 139 19.48 -14.80 -7.73
CA ALA A 139 19.10 -14.24 -9.04
C ALA A 139 19.96 -13.04 -9.45
N VAL A 140 20.29 -12.15 -8.51
CA VAL A 140 21.00 -10.89 -8.77
C VAL A 140 22.50 -11.01 -8.51
N GLY A 141 22.93 -11.97 -7.68
CA GLY A 141 24.34 -12.15 -7.30
C GLY A 141 24.85 -11.07 -6.34
N GLN A 142 23.96 -10.38 -5.63
CA GLN A 142 24.28 -9.31 -4.68
C GLN A 142 23.79 -9.67 -3.27
N SER A 143 24.50 -9.22 -2.24
CA SER A 143 24.10 -9.38 -0.83
C SER A 143 22.85 -8.55 -0.53
N THR A 144 21.91 -9.11 0.22
CA THR A 144 20.75 -8.37 0.75
C THR A 144 21.09 -7.51 1.97
N THR A 145 22.24 -7.76 2.59
CA THR A 145 22.73 -7.00 3.74
C THR A 145 23.62 -5.84 3.28
N ALA A 146 23.28 -4.63 3.72
CA ALA A 146 24.07 -3.42 3.50
C ALA A 146 25.31 -3.37 4.43
N THR A 147 26.38 -2.74 3.96
CA THR A 147 27.59 -2.54 4.78
C THR A 147 27.41 -1.41 5.79
N GLU A 148 28.18 -1.40 6.88
CA GLU A 148 28.13 -0.33 7.88
C GLU A 148 28.44 1.06 7.28
N ASP A 149 29.39 1.12 6.35
CA ASP A 149 29.74 2.35 5.63
C ASP A 149 28.58 2.85 4.75
N GLU A 150 27.85 1.93 4.11
CA GLU A 150 26.66 2.26 3.33
C GLU A 150 25.53 2.79 4.22
N MET A 151 25.22 2.07 5.31
CA MET A 151 24.20 2.51 6.28
C MET A 151 24.54 3.90 6.84
N THR A 152 25.80 4.14 7.19
CA THR A 152 26.28 5.43 7.70
C THR A 152 26.13 6.55 6.66
N ARG A 153 26.44 6.29 5.39
CA ARG A 153 26.24 7.26 4.30
C ARG A 153 24.78 7.67 4.17
N HIS A 154 23.85 6.71 4.23
CA HIS A 154 22.41 7.01 4.18
C HIS A 154 21.94 7.84 5.37
N ILE A 155 22.37 7.52 6.59
CA ILE A 155 22.05 8.29 7.80
C ILE A 155 22.53 9.75 7.67
N GLN A 156 23.77 9.94 7.18
CA GLN A 156 24.33 11.28 7.00
C GLN A 156 23.62 12.08 5.90
N ALA A 157 23.22 11.43 4.81
CA ALA A 157 22.45 12.07 3.73
C ALA A 157 21.07 12.53 4.22
N ALA A 158 20.35 11.67 4.95
CA ALA A 158 19.04 11.99 5.50
C ALA A 158 19.08 13.21 6.44
N ARG A 159 20.10 13.33 7.28
CA ARG A 159 20.30 14.51 8.16
C ARG A 159 20.45 15.82 7.41
N LYS A 160 21.00 15.80 6.20
CA LYS A 160 21.22 16.99 5.36
C LYS A 160 19.97 17.39 4.57
N GLN A 161 19.06 16.45 4.35
CA GLN A 161 17.84 16.61 3.54
C GLN A 161 16.60 16.96 4.38
N SER A 162 16.76 17.48 5.60
CA SER A 162 15.66 17.99 6.43
C SER A 162 15.02 19.26 5.82
N SER A 163 14.51 19.17 4.60
CA SER A 163 13.61 20.15 3.98
C SER A 163 12.20 19.96 4.56
N PRO A 164 11.43 21.06 4.73
CA PRO A 164 10.02 20.96 5.09
C PRO A 164 9.31 20.10 4.05
N GLN A 165 8.45 19.18 4.51
CA GLN A 165 7.60 18.39 3.62
C GLN A 165 6.93 19.32 2.58
N PRO A 166 6.94 18.96 1.28
CA PRO A 166 6.08 19.65 0.34
C PRO A 166 4.65 19.57 0.87
N ASN A 167 4.04 20.75 1.06
CA ASN A 167 2.73 20.92 1.66
C ASN A 167 1.69 20.28 0.73
N CYS A 168 1.40 19.00 0.96
CA CYS A 168 0.35 18.28 0.26
C CYS A 168 -0.99 18.78 0.74
N LYS A 169 -1.50 19.82 0.08
CA LYS A 169 -2.75 20.50 0.43
C LYS A 169 -4.01 19.64 0.27
N ASP A 170 -3.88 18.37 -0.13
CA ASP A 170 -4.99 17.50 -0.50
C ASP A 170 -4.94 16.13 0.19
N GLY A 171 -4.79 16.12 1.53
CA GLY A 171 -5.03 14.94 2.36
C GLY A 171 -4.13 13.73 2.08
N GLY A 172 -2.92 13.94 1.55
CA GLY A 172 -1.99 12.85 1.21
C GLY A 172 -2.14 12.28 -0.21
N LEU A 173 -3.04 12.83 -1.04
CA LEU A 173 -3.29 12.36 -2.41
C LEU A 173 -2.35 12.94 -3.48
N CYS A 174 -1.26 13.61 -3.10
CA CYS A 174 -0.22 14.07 -4.04
C CYS A 174 0.52 12.94 -4.77
N SER A 175 0.21 11.67 -4.48
CA SER A 175 0.86 10.55 -5.13
C SER A 175 0.37 10.49 -6.58
N SER A 176 1.29 10.70 -7.53
CA SER A 176 1.08 10.48 -8.97
C SER A 176 0.79 9.02 -9.32
N MET A 177 0.64 8.16 -8.31
CA MET A 177 0.45 6.73 -8.46
C MET A 177 -1.03 6.36 -8.66
N TRP A 178 -1.99 7.31 -8.54
CA TRP A 178 -3.39 7.04 -8.91
C TRP A 178 -3.60 7.09 -10.41
N THR A 179 -3.79 5.91 -11.01
CA THR A 179 -4.17 5.73 -12.40
C THR A 179 -5.37 4.80 -12.48
N MET A 180 -6.22 4.97 -13.51
CA MET A 180 -7.37 4.10 -13.79
C MET A 180 -6.97 2.85 -14.61
N GLU A 181 -5.68 2.55 -14.72
CA GLU A 181 -5.15 1.46 -15.56
C GLU A 181 -5.19 0.11 -14.84
N GLU A 182 -5.43 -0.98 -15.56
CA GLU A 182 -5.53 -2.36 -15.04
C GLU A 182 -6.51 -2.51 -13.87
N GLU A 183 -7.78 -2.70 -14.22
CA GLU A 183 -8.70 -3.51 -13.40
C GLU A 183 -8.33 -4.99 -13.46
#